data_AF-C6W0A2-F1
#
_entry.id   AF-C6W0A2-F1
#
_cell.length_a   1.000
_cell.length_b   1.000
_cell.length_c   1.000
_cell.angle_alpha   90.00
_cell.angle_beta   90.00
_cell.angle_gamma   90.00
#
_symmetry.space_group_name_H-M   'P 1'
#
loop_
_entity.id
_entity.type
_entity.pdbx_description
1 polymer ?
#
loop_
_entity_poly.entity_id
_entity_poly.type
_entity_poly.pdbx_seq_one_letter_code
_entity_poly.pdbx_strand_id
1 'polypeptide(L)'
;MKRLLLALTLLLFLHTSYAQQPGIGERTKATEHARQVLKDFESAFSLLANPYVTDAAERNEAARRMRASVRRDARFENDLVPGSSISKTISFDEYQRMAFTRYRKSGLACLFEWEEAEFRTVTGGYLVLFYGKKSLFGSYDDRQRLQLENVPFRAGVLMQMNGKQVAHAGIAFWDTDWREKSDNTTPLTSQRHPLAYLTMPETIDELARKINRSIDRNATRKMAVEEITFDGLGISNDFSRQLTGMLKSSLAKLRSDMETDFAPGSAGPLLKLRGSYRKSGDLLTIGIQLFGHRDSPASPAIEAQMLLSNISDTDIAPAEPLIREALRVQAITAARQEKGSPDALVLEVVTNKGFGPQSYREGDTMTVKVRANRPCTVRMIYQDAAKNLVRLRNDDFAIAPEAVGKWVSIPEHFECAAPFGFEMLLAYATEGKFRPIGKTQSQNGFTFILDDLQNVVDLTTGSAENGQVAKAMIPITTQPRRKAF
;
A
#
# COMPACT_ATOMS: atom_id res chain seq x y z
N MET A 1 -22.06 41.15 4.42
CA MET A 1 -20.68 40.67 4.17
C MET A 1 -20.26 39.48 5.05
N LYS A 2 -21.14 38.48 5.30
CA LYS A 2 -20.80 37.26 6.06
C LYS A 2 -21.31 35.96 5.43
N ARG A 3 -21.80 36.02 4.18
CA ARG A 3 -22.26 34.85 3.40
C ARG A 3 -21.52 34.63 2.08
N LEU A 4 -20.49 35.44 1.80
CA LEU A 4 -19.65 35.30 0.61
C LEU A 4 -18.31 34.57 0.89
N LEU A 5 -17.99 34.30 2.16
CA LEU A 5 -16.70 33.70 2.55
C LEU A 5 -16.75 32.17 2.70
N LEU A 6 -17.94 31.56 2.64
CA LEU A 6 -18.13 30.11 2.76
C LEU A 6 -18.14 29.37 1.41
N ALA A 7 -18.11 30.11 0.30
CA ALA A 7 -18.09 29.55 -1.06
C ALA A 7 -16.68 29.51 -1.68
N LEU A 8 -15.66 30.06 -1.00
CA LEU A 8 -14.29 30.14 -1.53
C LEU A 8 -13.33 29.10 -0.94
N THR A 9 -13.78 28.28 0.01
CA THR A 9 -12.97 27.24 0.68
C THR A 9 -13.19 25.83 0.11
N LEU A 10 -14.01 25.68 -0.93
CA LEU A 10 -14.34 24.40 -1.57
C LEU A 10 -13.85 24.27 -3.03
N LEU A 11 -12.86 25.08 -3.45
CA LEU A 11 -12.35 25.12 -4.84
C LEU A 11 -10.83 24.93 -4.99
N LEU A 12 -10.15 24.39 -3.98
CA LEU A 12 -8.68 24.18 -4.00
C LEU A 12 -8.24 22.71 -3.88
N PHE A 13 -9.05 21.77 -4.38
CA PHE A 13 -8.64 20.38 -4.53
C PHE A 13 -8.86 19.91 -5.96
N LEU A 14 -7.88 19.15 -6.48
CA LEU A 14 -7.70 18.66 -7.86
C LEU A 14 -6.84 19.55 -8.79
N HIS A 15 -5.62 19.88 -8.35
CA HIS A 15 -4.49 19.76 -9.29
C HIS A 15 -4.00 18.31 -9.28
N THR A 16 -4.86 17.38 -9.72
CA THR A 16 -4.35 16.16 -10.34
C THR A 16 -3.46 16.63 -11.46
N SER A 17 -2.15 16.42 -11.35
CA SER A 17 -1.22 16.67 -12.44
C SER A 17 -1.79 15.96 -13.66
N TYR A 18 -2.40 16.72 -14.59
CA TYR A 18 -2.84 16.19 -15.86
C TYR A 18 -1.59 15.58 -16.47
N ALA A 19 -1.54 14.24 -16.52
CA ALA A 19 -0.51 13.56 -17.27
C ALA A 19 -0.58 14.17 -18.68
N GLN A 20 0.47 14.89 -19.09
CA GLN A 20 0.52 15.50 -20.40
C GLN A 20 0.12 14.45 -21.40
N GLN A 21 -0.92 14.74 -22.17
CA GLN A 21 -1.40 13.81 -23.16
C GLN A 21 -0.22 13.50 -24.09
N PRO A 22 0.10 12.20 -24.30
CA PRO A 22 1.24 11.83 -25.13
C PRO A 22 1.08 12.43 -26.51
N GLY A 23 2.20 12.87 -27.08
CA GLY A 23 2.22 13.41 -28.44
C GLY A 23 1.69 12.38 -29.42
N ILE A 24 1.12 12.85 -30.54
CA ILE A 24 0.52 11.97 -31.57
C ILE A 24 1.51 10.86 -31.99
N GLY A 25 2.79 11.20 -32.20
CA GLY A 25 3.80 10.22 -32.59
C GLY A 25 4.10 9.15 -31.52
N GLU A 26 3.99 9.47 -30.23
CA GLU A 26 4.17 8.49 -29.15
C GLU A 26 2.98 7.52 -29.12
N ARG A 27 1.75 8.02 -29.33
CA ARG A 27 0.55 7.19 -29.45
C ARG A 27 0.65 6.25 -30.64
N THR A 28 1.09 6.72 -31.80
CA THR A 28 1.26 5.88 -33.00
C THR A 28 2.24 4.73 -32.73
N LYS A 29 3.43 5.03 -32.19
CA LYS A 29 4.42 4.00 -31.84
C LYS A 29 3.91 3.01 -30.79
N ALA A 30 3.21 3.51 -29.79
CA ALA A 30 2.59 2.65 -28.78
C ALA A 30 1.54 1.73 -29.40
N THR A 31 0.73 2.23 -30.35
CA THR A 31 -0.25 1.45 -31.11
C THR A 31 0.42 0.33 -31.89
N GLU A 32 1.49 0.65 -32.60
CA GLU A 32 2.22 -0.31 -33.42
C GLU A 32 2.84 -1.43 -32.57
N HIS A 33 3.46 -1.08 -31.46
CA HIS A 33 4.00 -2.06 -30.52
C HIS A 33 2.91 -2.95 -29.92
N ALA A 34 1.80 -2.37 -29.47
CA ALA A 34 0.70 -3.13 -28.89
C ALA A 34 0.03 -4.04 -29.96
N ARG A 35 -0.07 -3.58 -31.20
CA ARG A 35 -0.52 -4.41 -32.33
C ARG A 35 0.45 -5.56 -32.61
N GLN A 36 1.75 -5.35 -32.48
CA GLN A 36 2.74 -6.43 -32.62
C GLN A 36 2.57 -7.48 -31.51
N VAL A 37 2.36 -7.06 -30.25
CA VAL A 37 2.07 -7.98 -29.13
C VAL A 37 0.87 -8.88 -29.42
N LEU A 38 -0.22 -8.29 -29.95
CA LEU A 38 -1.42 -9.05 -30.33
C LEU A 38 -1.17 -10.02 -31.48
N LYS A 39 -0.43 -9.60 -32.52
CA LYS A 39 -0.03 -10.47 -33.64
C LYS A 39 0.85 -11.64 -33.19
N ASP A 40 1.80 -11.37 -32.31
CA ASP A 40 2.69 -12.39 -31.76
C ASP A 40 1.89 -13.40 -30.93
N PHE A 41 0.92 -12.93 -30.14
CA PHE A 41 -0.01 -13.78 -29.40
C PHE A 41 -0.86 -14.64 -30.34
N GLU A 42 -1.50 -14.03 -31.34
CA GLU A 42 -2.38 -14.71 -32.31
C GLU A 42 -1.64 -15.79 -33.10
N SER A 43 -0.46 -15.46 -33.64
CA SER A 43 0.37 -16.39 -34.39
C SER A 43 0.80 -17.58 -33.52
N ALA A 44 1.25 -17.30 -32.30
CA ALA A 44 1.70 -18.34 -31.38
C ALA A 44 0.54 -19.20 -30.87
N PHE A 45 -0.61 -18.60 -30.56
CA PHE A 45 -1.79 -19.31 -30.10
C PHE A 45 -2.35 -20.22 -31.21
N SER A 46 -2.50 -19.71 -32.43
CA SER A 46 -2.93 -20.49 -33.61
C SER A 46 -2.05 -21.72 -33.84
N LEU A 47 -0.73 -21.54 -33.72
CA LEU A 47 0.23 -22.62 -33.89
C LEU A 47 0.10 -23.69 -32.80
N LEU A 48 -0.02 -23.27 -31.53
CA LEU A 48 -0.17 -24.19 -30.40
C LEU A 48 -1.53 -24.92 -30.40
N ALA A 49 -2.56 -24.26 -30.90
CA ALA A 49 -3.90 -24.80 -31.05
C ALA A 49 -4.05 -25.76 -32.23
N ASN A 50 -3.08 -25.79 -33.15
CA ASN A 50 -3.07 -26.70 -34.28
C ASN A 50 -2.52 -28.09 -33.88
N PRO A 51 -3.34 -29.17 -33.96
CA PRO A 51 -2.92 -30.51 -33.54
C PRO A 51 -1.90 -31.14 -34.48
N TYR A 52 -1.76 -30.62 -35.71
CA TYR A 52 -0.84 -31.14 -36.72
C TYR A 52 0.59 -30.62 -36.55
N VAL A 53 0.81 -29.60 -35.72
CA VAL A 53 2.16 -29.11 -35.40
C VAL A 53 2.79 -30.05 -34.36
N THR A 54 3.68 -30.92 -34.85
CA THR A 54 4.36 -31.96 -34.06
C THR A 54 5.80 -31.61 -33.71
N ASP A 55 6.40 -30.61 -34.38
CA ASP A 55 7.77 -30.18 -34.10
C ASP A 55 7.88 -29.56 -32.71
N ALA A 56 8.73 -30.15 -31.86
CA ALA A 56 8.86 -29.74 -30.47
C ALA A 56 9.53 -28.36 -30.33
N ALA A 57 10.47 -28.00 -31.21
CA ALA A 57 11.16 -26.72 -31.16
C ALA A 57 10.22 -25.57 -31.54
N GLU A 58 9.43 -25.77 -32.58
CA GLU A 58 8.41 -24.83 -33.04
C GLU A 58 7.33 -24.60 -31.97
N ARG A 59 6.84 -25.66 -31.33
CA ARG A 59 5.89 -25.57 -30.21
C ARG A 59 6.48 -24.83 -29.01
N ASN A 60 7.73 -25.13 -28.64
CA ASN A 60 8.39 -24.46 -27.53
C ASN A 60 8.59 -22.97 -27.80
N GLU A 61 8.96 -22.61 -29.02
CA GLU A 61 9.10 -21.22 -29.44
C GLU A 61 7.75 -20.48 -29.41
N ALA A 62 6.69 -21.09 -29.94
CA ALA A 62 5.35 -20.52 -29.86
C ALA A 62 4.90 -20.34 -28.40
N ALA A 63 5.12 -21.32 -27.52
CA ALA A 63 4.80 -21.20 -26.11
C ALA A 63 5.55 -20.04 -25.42
N ARG A 64 6.83 -19.85 -25.76
CA ARG A 64 7.64 -18.73 -25.28
C ARG A 64 7.09 -17.38 -25.78
N ARG A 65 6.82 -17.25 -27.08
CA ARG A 65 6.26 -16.02 -27.68
C ARG A 65 4.90 -15.67 -27.07
N MET A 66 3.99 -16.64 -26.99
CA MET A 66 2.67 -16.44 -26.41
C MET A 66 2.75 -15.95 -24.96
N ARG A 67 3.62 -16.56 -24.14
CA ARG A 67 3.83 -16.12 -22.74
C ARG A 67 4.50 -14.75 -22.63
N ALA A 68 5.35 -14.38 -23.59
CA ALA A 68 5.96 -13.05 -23.63
C ALA A 68 4.94 -11.96 -23.99
N SER A 69 3.92 -12.29 -24.79
CA SER A 69 2.84 -11.36 -25.17
C SER A 69 1.78 -11.13 -24.10
N VAL A 70 1.76 -11.92 -23.03
CA VAL A 70 0.70 -11.90 -22.02
C VAL A 70 1.29 -11.60 -20.65
N ARG A 71 0.63 -10.72 -19.88
CA ARG A 71 1.05 -10.48 -18.50
C ARG A 71 0.75 -11.70 -17.63
N ARG A 72 1.55 -11.92 -16.60
CA ARG A 72 1.33 -13.03 -15.64
C ARG A 72 -0.02 -12.95 -14.92
N ASP A 73 -0.51 -11.74 -14.71
CA ASP A 73 -1.79 -11.45 -14.07
C ASP A 73 -2.94 -11.25 -15.06
N ALA A 74 -2.73 -11.58 -16.34
CA ALA A 74 -3.76 -11.35 -17.36
C ALA A 74 -5.05 -12.12 -17.07
N ARG A 75 -6.17 -11.52 -17.48
CA ARG A 75 -7.52 -12.08 -17.27
C ARG A 75 -8.24 -12.24 -18.60
N PHE A 76 -8.74 -13.44 -18.85
CA PHE A 76 -9.46 -13.76 -20.07
C PHE A 76 -10.90 -14.10 -19.73
N GLU A 77 -11.84 -13.63 -20.52
CA GLU A 77 -13.19 -14.16 -20.52
C GLU A 77 -13.17 -15.62 -20.98
N ASN A 78 -13.92 -16.48 -20.29
CA ASN A 78 -14.01 -17.89 -20.66
C ASN A 78 -14.99 -18.09 -21.82
N ASP A 79 -14.54 -17.79 -23.03
CA ASP A 79 -15.26 -18.04 -24.29
C ASP A 79 -14.98 -19.43 -24.90
N LEU A 80 -14.17 -20.24 -24.21
CA LEU A 80 -13.73 -21.55 -24.68
C LEU A 80 -14.68 -22.70 -24.30
N VAL A 81 -15.74 -22.46 -23.52
CA VAL A 81 -16.71 -23.50 -23.13
C VAL A 81 -18.00 -23.30 -23.92
N PRO A 82 -18.39 -24.26 -24.79
CA PRO A 82 -19.65 -24.19 -25.53
C PRO A 82 -20.85 -24.01 -24.59
N GLY A 83 -21.74 -23.08 -24.94
CA GLY A 83 -22.96 -22.81 -24.18
C GLY A 83 -22.77 -22.20 -22.79
N SER A 84 -21.54 -21.85 -22.38
CA SER A 84 -21.36 -21.14 -21.12
C SER A 84 -21.91 -19.72 -21.23
N SER A 85 -22.67 -19.28 -20.23
CA SER A 85 -23.04 -17.88 -20.11
C SER A 85 -21.76 -17.06 -19.90
N ILE A 86 -21.58 -16.06 -20.77
CA ILE A 86 -20.35 -15.33 -21.17
C ILE A 86 -19.67 -14.51 -20.03
N SER A 87 -19.88 -14.82 -18.74
CA SER A 87 -19.49 -13.92 -17.62
C SER A 87 -18.32 -14.38 -16.75
N LYS A 88 -17.76 -15.58 -16.92
CA LYS A 88 -16.66 -16.05 -16.05
C LYS A 88 -15.31 -15.62 -16.59
N THR A 89 -14.57 -14.81 -15.81
CA THR A 89 -13.16 -14.51 -16.09
C THR A 89 -12.24 -15.55 -15.47
N ILE A 90 -11.23 -15.99 -16.21
CA ILE A 90 -10.23 -16.97 -15.82
C ILE A 90 -8.82 -16.40 -15.99
N SER A 91 -7.83 -17.02 -15.34
CA SER A 91 -6.42 -16.65 -15.55
C SER A 91 -5.95 -17.09 -16.95
N PHE A 92 -4.86 -16.49 -17.43
CA PHE A 92 -4.26 -16.94 -18.69
C PHE A 92 -3.83 -18.42 -18.65
N ASP A 93 -3.29 -18.90 -17.53
CA ASP A 93 -2.89 -20.32 -17.39
C ASP A 93 -4.09 -21.27 -17.49
N GLU A 94 -5.25 -20.88 -16.94
CA GLU A 94 -6.49 -21.64 -17.08
C GLU A 94 -7.00 -21.58 -18.52
N TYR A 95 -7.01 -20.40 -19.14
CA TYR A 95 -7.39 -20.21 -20.54
C TYR A 95 -6.54 -21.07 -21.49
N GLN A 96 -5.22 -21.02 -21.33
CA GLN A 96 -4.24 -21.83 -22.08
C GLN A 96 -4.51 -23.32 -21.90
N ARG A 97 -4.71 -23.77 -20.65
CA ARG A 97 -4.99 -25.17 -20.34
C ARG A 97 -6.25 -25.64 -21.05
N MET A 98 -7.31 -24.83 -21.03
CA MET A 98 -8.56 -25.15 -21.70
C MET A 98 -8.37 -25.22 -23.21
N ALA A 99 -7.75 -24.20 -23.82
CA ALA A 99 -7.50 -24.14 -25.25
C ALA A 99 -6.72 -25.37 -25.77
N PHE A 100 -5.68 -25.80 -25.08
CA PHE A 100 -4.78 -26.84 -25.62
C PHE A 100 -5.06 -28.25 -25.11
N THR A 101 -5.81 -28.39 -24.01
CA THR A 101 -6.18 -29.72 -23.48
C THR A 101 -7.56 -30.14 -23.99
N ARG A 102 -8.54 -29.24 -23.96
CA ARG A 102 -9.93 -29.56 -24.30
C ARG A 102 -10.18 -29.63 -25.81
N TYR A 103 -9.33 -29.00 -26.61
CA TYR A 103 -9.39 -29.03 -28.08
C TYR A 103 -8.26 -29.85 -28.71
N ARG A 104 -7.57 -30.68 -27.93
CA ARG A 104 -6.32 -31.35 -28.37
C ARG A 104 -6.44 -32.14 -29.67
N LYS A 105 -7.59 -32.76 -29.96
CA LYS A 105 -7.75 -33.59 -31.17
C LYS A 105 -8.25 -32.80 -32.37
N SER A 106 -9.28 -31.96 -32.19
CA SER A 106 -9.85 -31.17 -33.29
C SER A 106 -9.01 -29.95 -33.66
N GLY A 107 -8.17 -29.50 -32.73
CA GLY A 107 -7.64 -28.15 -32.73
C GLY A 107 -8.67 -27.11 -32.35
N LEU A 108 -8.19 -25.88 -32.16
CA LEU A 108 -9.00 -24.68 -31.99
C LEU A 108 -8.53 -23.66 -33.04
N ALA A 109 -9.35 -23.41 -34.06
CA ALA A 109 -9.11 -22.35 -35.01
C ALA A 109 -9.53 -21.02 -34.39
N CYS A 110 -8.65 -20.03 -34.43
CA CYS A 110 -8.93 -18.67 -33.98
C CYS A 110 -8.58 -17.68 -35.08
N LEU A 111 -9.46 -16.70 -35.27
CA LEU A 111 -9.25 -15.55 -36.15
C LEU A 111 -9.60 -14.29 -35.39
N PHE A 112 -8.73 -13.28 -35.45
CA PHE A 112 -8.94 -11.99 -34.81
C PHE A 112 -8.87 -10.86 -35.84
N GLU A 113 -9.94 -10.11 -35.97
CA GLU A 113 -10.06 -8.96 -36.87
C GLU A 113 -10.11 -7.68 -36.04
N TRP A 114 -9.03 -6.91 -36.04
CA TRP A 114 -8.93 -5.68 -35.26
C TRP A 114 -9.40 -4.47 -36.06
N GLU A 115 -10.35 -3.73 -35.51
CA GLU A 115 -11.02 -2.60 -36.19
C GLU A 115 -10.56 -1.26 -35.63
N GLU A 116 -10.57 -1.11 -34.30
CA GLU A 116 -10.31 0.17 -33.63
C GLU A 116 -9.30 0.03 -32.49
N ALA A 117 -8.65 1.14 -32.14
CA ALA A 117 -7.79 1.22 -30.96
C ALA A 117 -8.07 2.51 -30.18
N GLU A 118 -8.25 2.39 -28.87
CA GLU A 118 -8.44 3.49 -27.92
C GLU A 118 -7.25 3.57 -26.96
N PHE A 119 -6.76 4.78 -26.73
CA PHE A 119 -5.64 5.04 -25.85
C PHE A 119 -6.10 5.57 -24.50
N ARG A 120 -5.65 4.91 -23.43
CA ARG A 120 -5.82 5.40 -22.07
C ARG A 120 -4.47 5.59 -21.41
N THR A 121 -4.27 6.75 -20.80
CA THR A 121 -3.11 6.97 -19.93
C THR A 121 -3.33 6.19 -18.64
N VAL A 122 -2.31 5.45 -18.25
CA VAL A 122 -2.25 4.71 -16.98
C VAL A 122 -0.92 5.01 -16.33
N THR A 123 -0.78 4.72 -15.04
CA THR A 123 0.43 5.13 -14.37
C THR A 123 1.65 4.36 -14.88
N GLY A 124 2.65 5.08 -15.36
CA GLY A 124 3.88 4.48 -15.90
C GLY A 124 3.78 4.06 -17.37
N GLY A 125 2.68 4.34 -18.05
CA GLY A 125 2.61 4.15 -19.50
C GLY A 125 1.19 4.26 -20.06
N TYR A 126 0.80 3.31 -20.89
CA TYR A 126 -0.47 3.35 -21.63
C TYR A 126 -1.21 2.02 -21.53
N LEU A 127 -2.53 2.10 -21.48
CA LEU A 127 -3.41 0.99 -21.78
C LEU A 127 -3.98 1.24 -23.18
N VAL A 128 -3.64 0.35 -24.12
CA VAL A 128 -4.18 0.38 -25.48
C VAL A 128 -5.28 -0.65 -25.57
N LEU A 129 -6.50 -0.19 -25.80
CA LEU A 129 -7.67 -1.03 -25.96
C LEU A 129 -7.87 -1.28 -27.45
N PHE A 130 -7.75 -2.52 -27.89
CA PHE A 130 -8.07 -2.91 -29.26
C PHE A 130 -9.46 -3.52 -29.31
N TYR A 131 -10.28 -3.04 -30.23
CA TYR A 131 -11.62 -3.53 -30.49
C TYR A 131 -11.64 -4.26 -31.82
N GLY A 132 -12.43 -5.32 -31.91
CA GLY A 132 -12.47 -6.14 -33.10
C GLY A 132 -13.50 -7.25 -33.02
N LYS A 133 -13.38 -8.21 -33.94
CA LYS A 133 -14.21 -9.41 -34.02
C LYS A 133 -13.34 -10.65 -33.90
N LYS A 134 -13.79 -11.62 -33.10
CA LYS A 134 -13.13 -12.92 -32.95
C LYS A 134 -14.03 -14.02 -33.49
N SER A 135 -13.40 -14.99 -34.12
CA SER A 135 -14.04 -16.23 -34.51
C SER A 135 -13.27 -17.41 -33.95
N LEU A 136 -13.95 -18.28 -33.21
CA LEU A 136 -13.40 -19.46 -32.56
C LEU A 136 -14.16 -20.71 -33.01
N PHE A 137 -13.44 -21.69 -33.54
CA PHE A 137 -14.03 -22.94 -34.04
C PHE A 137 -13.25 -24.15 -33.53
N GLY A 138 -13.94 -25.15 -32.98
CA GLY A 138 -13.31 -26.37 -32.52
C GLY A 138 -14.31 -27.35 -31.90
N SER A 139 -13.84 -28.52 -31.47
CA SER A 139 -14.64 -29.49 -30.71
C SER A 139 -14.10 -29.61 -29.29
N TYR A 140 -14.86 -29.11 -28.32
CA TYR A 140 -14.58 -29.21 -26.90
C TYR A 140 -14.80 -30.64 -26.42
N ASP A 141 -13.75 -31.26 -25.88
CA ASP A 141 -13.70 -32.65 -25.42
C ASP A 141 -14.24 -33.66 -26.45
N ASP A 142 -14.10 -33.36 -27.75
CA ASP A 142 -14.64 -34.14 -28.87
C ASP A 142 -16.17 -34.36 -28.84
N ARG A 143 -16.90 -33.58 -28.04
CA ARG A 143 -18.34 -33.78 -27.79
C ARG A 143 -19.19 -32.60 -28.21
N GLN A 144 -18.69 -31.39 -27.97
CA GLN A 144 -19.46 -30.17 -28.18
C GLN A 144 -18.71 -29.24 -29.14
N ARG A 145 -19.39 -28.79 -30.18
CA ARG A 145 -18.81 -27.85 -31.14
C ARG A 145 -18.81 -26.44 -30.53
N LEU A 146 -17.63 -25.82 -30.43
CA LEU A 146 -17.51 -24.38 -30.28
C LEU A 146 -17.61 -23.76 -31.67
N GLN A 147 -18.55 -22.85 -31.83
CA GLN A 147 -18.71 -22.05 -33.04
C GLN A 147 -19.08 -20.63 -32.62
N LEU A 148 -18.05 -19.81 -32.45
CA LEU A 148 -18.19 -18.37 -32.28
C LEU A 148 -17.74 -17.73 -33.58
N GLU A 149 -18.59 -16.92 -34.19
CA GLU A 149 -18.32 -16.28 -35.46
C GLU A 149 -18.55 -14.78 -35.32
N ASN A 150 -17.52 -14.00 -35.69
CA ASN A 150 -17.54 -12.54 -35.70
C ASN A 150 -18.04 -11.92 -34.39
N VAL A 151 -17.70 -12.55 -33.26
CA VAL A 151 -18.11 -12.08 -31.94
C VAL A 151 -17.30 -10.84 -31.60
N PRO A 152 -17.94 -9.68 -31.33
CA PRO A 152 -17.22 -8.48 -30.96
C PRO A 152 -16.44 -8.70 -29.67
N PHE A 153 -15.20 -8.25 -29.64
CA PHE A 153 -14.31 -8.46 -28.53
C PHE A 153 -13.32 -7.31 -28.40
N ARG A 154 -12.68 -7.24 -27.23
CA ARG A 154 -11.62 -6.30 -26.94
C ARG A 154 -10.46 -6.99 -26.24
N ALA A 155 -9.26 -6.54 -26.57
CA ALA A 155 -8.05 -6.83 -25.83
C ALA A 155 -7.44 -5.55 -25.26
N GLY A 156 -7.05 -5.58 -23.99
CA GLY A 156 -6.30 -4.49 -23.37
C GLY A 156 -4.83 -4.83 -23.28
N VAL A 157 -3.98 -4.09 -23.97
CA VAL A 157 -2.52 -4.21 -23.89
C VAL A 157 -1.98 -3.13 -22.97
N LEU A 158 -1.39 -3.54 -21.85
CA LEU A 158 -0.72 -2.62 -20.94
C LEU A 158 0.73 -2.44 -21.40
N MET A 159 1.12 -1.19 -21.57
CA MET A 159 2.45 -0.78 -21.97
C MET A 159 3.08 0.04 -20.85
N GLN A 160 4.24 -0.39 -20.38
CA GLN A 160 5.09 0.37 -19.48
C GLN A 160 6.15 1.11 -20.28
N MET A 161 6.31 2.40 -20.00
CA MET A 161 7.25 3.27 -20.69
C MET A 161 8.46 3.57 -19.80
N ASN A 162 9.65 3.54 -20.37
CA ASN A 162 10.87 4.09 -19.77
C ASN A 162 11.32 5.29 -20.62
N GLY A 163 10.92 6.50 -20.20
CA GLY A 163 11.05 7.69 -21.03
C GLY A 163 10.21 7.57 -22.31
N LYS A 164 10.86 7.64 -23.48
CA LYS A 164 10.21 7.54 -24.80
C LYS A 164 10.19 6.11 -25.37
N GLN A 165 10.76 5.15 -24.66
CA GLN A 165 10.83 3.75 -25.12
C GLN A 165 9.83 2.88 -24.38
N VAL A 166 9.29 1.89 -25.08
CA VAL A 166 8.44 0.85 -24.48
C VAL A 166 9.35 -0.13 -23.73
N ALA A 167 9.24 -0.15 -22.40
CA ALA A 167 10.03 -1.05 -21.56
C ALA A 167 9.39 -2.45 -21.49
N HIS A 168 8.06 -2.51 -21.44
CA HIS A 168 7.31 -3.75 -21.40
C HIS A 168 5.93 -3.53 -22.04
N ALA A 169 5.44 -4.52 -22.76
CA ALA A 169 4.08 -4.53 -23.29
C ALA A 169 3.52 -5.94 -23.21
N GLY A 170 2.28 -6.07 -22.74
CA GLY A 170 1.63 -7.37 -22.62
C GLY A 170 0.13 -7.25 -22.50
N ILE A 171 -0.58 -8.25 -23.00
CA ILE A 171 -2.04 -8.38 -22.86
C ILE A 171 -2.35 -8.49 -21.37
N ALA A 172 -3.13 -7.53 -20.87
CA ALA A 172 -3.63 -7.49 -19.50
C ALA A 172 -5.01 -8.15 -19.41
N PHE A 173 -5.82 -8.02 -20.46
CA PHE A 173 -7.12 -8.66 -20.50
C PHE A 173 -7.65 -8.90 -21.90
N TRP A 174 -8.60 -9.82 -21.97
CA TRP A 174 -9.33 -10.21 -23.17
C TRP A 174 -10.78 -10.46 -22.82
N ASP A 175 -11.70 -9.69 -23.40
CA ASP A 175 -13.13 -9.81 -23.13
C ASP A 175 -13.98 -9.65 -24.41
N THR A 176 -15.20 -10.15 -24.40
CA THR A 176 -16.22 -9.85 -25.41
C THR A 176 -16.64 -8.38 -25.21
N ASP A 177 -16.66 -7.58 -26.28
CA ASP A 177 -17.02 -6.16 -26.22
C ASP A 177 -18.49 -6.03 -26.58
N TRP A 178 -19.28 -5.52 -25.65
CA TRP A 178 -20.73 -5.62 -25.68
C TRP A 178 -21.43 -4.42 -26.33
N ARG A 179 -20.68 -3.50 -26.96
CA ARG A 179 -21.24 -2.27 -27.58
C ARG A 179 -22.36 -2.55 -28.62
N GLU A 180 -22.47 -3.78 -29.13
CA GLU A 180 -23.52 -4.19 -30.07
C GLU A 180 -24.63 -5.10 -29.48
N LYS A 181 -24.51 -5.60 -28.24
CA LYS A 181 -25.46 -6.56 -27.64
C LYS A 181 -26.30 -5.93 -26.52
N SER A 182 -27.46 -5.36 -26.88
CA SER A 182 -28.66 -5.03 -26.04
C SER A 182 -28.47 -4.33 -24.67
N ASP A 183 -29.39 -3.42 -24.34
CA ASP A 183 -29.38 -2.55 -23.14
C ASP A 183 -29.23 -3.20 -21.74
N ASN A 184 -29.24 -4.53 -21.61
CA ASN A 184 -29.27 -5.22 -20.31
C ASN A 184 -27.98 -5.98 -19.92
N THR A 185 -26.89 -5.85 -20.67
CA THR A 185 -25.62 -6.55 -20.38
C THR A 185 -24.44 -5.60 -20.31
N THR A 186 -23.85 -5.46 -19.12
CA THR A 186 -22.79 -4.49 -18.83
C THR A 186 -21.42 -5.03 -19.31
N PRO A 187 -20.69 -4.33 -20.22
CA PRO A 187 -19.34 -4.73 -20.63
C PRO A 187 -18.35 -4.94 -19.45
N LEU A 188 -17.42 -5.89 -19.61
CA LEU A 188 -16.40 -6.24 -18.60
C LEU A 188 -15.57 -5.04 -18.09
N THR A 189 -15.34 -4.01 -18.89
CA THR A 189 -14.66 -2.75 -18.48
C THR A 189 -15.59 -1.63 -18.03
N SER A 190 -16.86 -1.65 -18.44
CA SER A 190 -17.84 -0.69 -17.90
C SER A 190 -18.15 -0.96 -16.43
N GLN A 191 -17.85 -2.18 -15.96
CA GLN A 191 -17.83 -2.54 -14.54
C GLN A 191 -16.43 -2.50 -13.90
N ARG A 192 -15.33 -2.43 -14.67
CA ARG A 192 -13.96 -2.57 -14.12
C ARG A 192 -13.13 -1.31 -14.30
N HIS A 193 -12.84 -0.70 -13.15
CA HIS A 193 -11.94 0.44 -12.98
C HIS A 193 -10.59 0.17 -13.67
N PRO A 194 -9.92 1.14 -14.34
CA PRO A 194 -8.57 0.96 -14.92
C PRO A 194 -7.51 0.45 -13.94
N LEU A 195 -7.77 0.58 -12.64
CA LEU A 195 -6.98 0.05 -11.53
C LEU A 195 -7.03 -1.48 -11.42
N ALA A 196 -7.94 -2.14 -12.15
CA ALA A 196 -8.11 -3.58 -12.19
C ALA A 196 -6.87 -4.33 -12.70
N TYR A 197 -5.93 -3.62 -13.32
CA TYR A 197 -4.74 -4.21 -13.91
C TYR A 197 -3.45 -3.81 -13.20
N LEU A 198 -3.52 -2.94 -12.17
CA LEU A 198 -2.34 -2.59 -11.40
C LEU A 198 -2.13 -3.65 -10.32
N THR A 199 -1.00 -4.33 -10.41
CA THR A 199 -0.51 -5.19 -9.34
C THR A 199 -0.01 -4.36 -8.17
N MET A 200 0.04 -4.96 -6.98
CA MET A 200 0.57 -4.30 -5.79
C MET A 200 2.01 -3.76 -5.98
N PRO A 201 2.97 -4.49 -6.58
CA PRO A 201 4.29 -3.93 -6.90
C PRO A 201 4.22 -2.69 -7.80
N GLU A 202 3.38 -2.69 -8.85
CA GLU A 202 3.25 -1.55 -9.77
C GLU A 202 2.68 -0.31 -9.08
N THR A 203 1.66 -0.49 -8.22
CA THR A 203 1.08 0.59 -7.42
C THR A 203 2.10 1.16 -6.43
N ILE A 204 2.93 0.31 -5.82
CA ILE A 204 3.99 0.77 -4.90
C ILE A 204 5.12 1.47 -5.65
N ASP A 205 5.53 0.98 -6.82
CA ASP A 205 6.52 1.65 -7.67
C ASP A 205 6.02 3.02 -8.16
N GLU A 206 4.72 3.13 -8.45
CA GLU A 206 4.07 4.42 -8.72
C GLU A 206 4.16 5.35 -7.52
N LEU A 207 3.77 4.86 -6.34
CA LEU A 207 3.76 5.63 -5.10
C LEU A 207 5.17 6.14 -4.78
N ALA A 208 6.19 5.28 -4.89
CA ALA A 208 7.59 5.62 -4.72
C ALA A 208 8.06 6.69 -5.72
N ARG A 209 7.65 6.62 -6.98
CA ARG A 209 7.93 7.67 -7.99
C ARG A 209 7.28 9.00 -7.65
N LYS A 210 6.03 9.00 -7.17
CA LYS A 210 5.35 10.22 -6.72
C LYS A 210 6.07 10.84 -5.52
N ILE A 211 6.42 10.02 -4.51
CA ILE A 211 7.21 10.44 -3.34
C ILE A 211 8.54 11.06 -3.77
N ASN A 212 9.29 10.41 -4.67
CA ASN A 212 10.58 10.90 -5.14
C ASN A 212 10.48 12.24 -5.88
N ARG A 213 9.35 12.54 -6.52
CA ARG A 213 9.10 13.86 -7.14
C ARG A 213 8.76 14.95 -6.12
N SER A 214 8.24 14.58 -4.96
CA SER A 214 7.86 15.49 -3.88
C SER A 214 9.01 15.84 -2.93
N ILE A 215 10.15 15.14 -3.01
CA ILE A 215 11.32 15.37 -2.16
C ILE A 215 12.30 16.33 -2.84
N ASP A 216 12.78 17.33 -2.11
CA ASP A 216 13.95 18.12 -2.53
C ASP A 216 15.22 17.26 -2.50
N ARG A 217 15.76 16.98 -3.69
CA ARG A 217 16.93 16.13 -3.89
C ARG A 217 18.21 16.69 -3.26
N ASN A 218 18.31 18.00 -3.12
CA ASN A 218 19.52 18.64 -2.60
C ASN A 218 19.53 18.72 -1.07
N ALA A 219 18.34 18.77 -0.45
CA ALA A 219 18.20 18.98 0.99
C ALA A 219 18.09 17.68 1.80
N THR A 220 17.56 16.59 1.23
CA THR A 220 17.18 15.40 2.01
C THR A 220 17.98 14.18 1.60
N ARG A 221 18.90 13.74 2.48
CA ARG A 221 19.66 12.49 2.33
C ARG A 221 19.19 11.34 3.23
N LYS A 222 18.38 11.63 4.25
CA LYS A 222 17.90 10.64 5.22
C LYS A 222 16.38 10.68 5.32
N MET A 223 15.76 9.50 5.23
CA MET A 223 14.31 9.35 5.33
C MET A 223 13.95 8.21 6.27
N ALA A 224 13.22 8.49 7.35
CA ALA A 224 12.60 7.46 8.16
C ALA A 224 11.30 7.03 7.49
N VAL A 225 11.24 5.79 7.01
CA VAL A 225 9.99 5.20 6.54
C VAL A 225 9.32 4.52 7.73
N GLU A 226 8.30 5.18 8.30
CA GLU A 226 7.46 4.57 9.34
C GLU A 226 6.61 3.45 8.72
N GLU A 227 6.14 2.53 9.56
CA GLU A 227 5.29 1.44 9.09
C GLU A 227 3.93 1.95 8.58
N ILE A 228 3.52 1.46 7.40
CA ILE A 228 2.22 1.79 6.81
C ILE A 228 1.14 0.97 7.53
N THR A 229 0.20 1.65 8.18
CA THR A 229 -0.78 0.99 9.07
C THR A 229 -2.21 1.03 8.57
N PHE A 230 -3.04 0.10 9.05
CA PHE A 230 -4.44 0.05 8.67
C PHE A 230 -5.19 1.28 9.21
N ASP A 231 -5.83 2.01 8.30
CA ASP A 231 -6.66 3.20 8.56
C ASP A 231 -5.98 4.30 9.41
N GLY A 232 -4.65 4.31 9.46
CA GLY A 232 -3.87 5.24 10.29
C GLY A 232 -4.00 4.97 11.80
N LEU A 233 -4.48 3.79 12.20
CA LEU A 233 -4.69 3.41 13.61
C LEU A 233 -3.40 2.96 14.31
N GLY A 234 -2.27 2.89 13.60
CA GLY A 234 -1.02 2.39 14.18
C GLY A 234 -0.98 0.87 14.34
N ILE A 235 -1.93 0.13 13.78
CA ILE A 235 -1.95 -1.34 13.81
C ILE A 235 -1.13 -1.89 12.64
N SER A 236 -0.18 -2.77 12.96
CA SER A 236 0.65 -3.48 11.98
C SER A 236 0.25 -4.96 11.87
N ASN A 237 0.03 -5.43 10.65
CA ASN A 237 -0.11 -6.85 10.34
C ASN A 237 0.92 -7.29 9.27
N ASP A 238 0.81 -8.52 8.78
CA ASP A 238 1.69 -9.02 7.73
C ASP A 238 1.59 -8.19 6.43
N PHE A 239 0.40 -7.71 6.12
CA PHE A 239 0.17 -6.84 4.96
C PHE A 239 0.81 -5.45 5.13
N SER A 240 0.69 -4.81 6.31
CA SER A 240 1.40 -3.57 6.67
C SER A 240 2.90 -3.68 6.42
N ARG A 241 3.51 -4.78 6.90
CA ARG A 241 4.94 -5.05 6.73
C ARG A 241 5.31 -5.27 5.27
N GLN A 242 4.49 -6.01 4.54
CA GLN A 242 4.70 -6.25 3.12
C GLN A 242 4.69 -4.93 2.34
N LEU A 243 3.65 -4.09 2.52
CA LEU A 243 3.54 -2.77 1.89
C LEU A 243 4.74 -1.89 2.21
N THR A 244 5.11 -1.81 3.50
CA THR A 244 6.24 -1.00 3.97
C THR A 244 7.56 -1.49 3.35
N GLY A 245 7.80 -2.81 3.35
CA GLY A 245 9.02 -3.41 2.79
C GLY A 245 9.13 -3.22 1.27
N MET A 246 8.03 -3.36 0.53
CA MET A 246 8.01 -3.05 -0.90
C MET A 246 8.28 -1.57 -1.15
N LEU A 247 7.66 -0.66 -0.38
CA LEU A 247 7.88 0.77 -0.55
C LEU A 247 9.34 1.16 -0.27
N LYS A 248 9.94 0.65 0.82
CA LYS A 248 11.36 0.84 1.11
C LYS A 248 12.25 0.36 -0.05
N SER A 249 11.97 -0.83 -0.56
CA SER A 249 12.71 -1.42 -1.69
C SER A 249 12.59 -0.58 -2.97
N SER A 250 11.38 -0.11 -3.30
CA SER A 250 11.14 0.73 -4.47
C SER A 250 11.77 2.12 -4.33
N LEU A 251 11.75 2.72 -3.14
CA LEU A 251 12.45 3.98 -2.86
C LEU A 251 13.97 3.84 -2.98
N ALA A 252 14.56 2.77 -2.42
CA ALA A 252 15.98 2.50 -2.51
C ALA A 252 16.46 2.28 -3.95
N LYS A 253 15.65 1.62 -4.80
CA LYS A 253 15.92 1.48 -6.24
C LYS A 253 15.91 2.81 -6.98
N LEU A 254 15.03 3.73 -6.62
CA LEU A 254 14.91 5.05 -7.28
C LEU A 254 15.97 6.06 -6.79
N ARG A 255 16.44 5.91 -5.56
CA ARG A 255 17.35 6.84 -4.86
C ARG A 255 18.37 6.03 -4.06
N SER A 256 19.43 5.59 -4.72
CA SER A 256 20.53 4.86 -4.07
C SER A 256 21.36 5.72 -3.11
N ASP A 257 21.19 7.04 -3.17
CA ASP A 257 21.83 8.04 -2.32
C ASP A 257 21.05 8.33 -1.01
N MET A 258 19.82 7.81 -0.90
CA MET A 258 18.94 8.05 0.25
C MET A 258 19.05 6.92 1.27
N GLU A 259 19.48 7.27 2.48
CA GLU A 259 19.50 6.35 3.62
C GLU A 259 18.08 6.21 4.18
N THR A 260 17.51 5.00 4.09
CA THR A 260 16.17 4.66 4.60
C THR A 260 16.18 3.84 5.89
N ASP A 261 17.31 3.19 6.18
CA ASP A 261 17.55 2.43 7.40
C ASP A 261 18.77 3.01 8.10
N PHE A 262 18.56 3.76 9.18
CA PHE A 262 19.64 4.33 9.98
C PHE A 262 19.32 4.20 11.47
N ALA A 263 20.37 4.11 12.29
CA ALA A 263 20.22 4.03 13.73
C ALA A 263 19.60 5.33 14.28
N PRO A 264 18.68 5.24 15.27
CA PRO A 264 18.15 6.40 15.97
C PRO A 264 19.29 7.28 16.53
N GLY A 265 19.38 8.54 16.07
CA GLY A 265 20.38 9.49 16.55
C GLY A 265 21.41 9.99 15.53
N SER A 266 21.34 9.55 14.27
CA SER A 266 22.20 10.13 13.23
C SER A 266 21.86 11.62 13.01
N ALA A 267 22.87 12.48 12.98
CA ALA A 267 22.70 13.92 12.73
C ALA A 267 22.29 14.17 11.26
N GLY A 268 21.38 15.12 11.03
CA GLY A 268 20.95 15.57 9.71
C GLY A 268 19.45 15.90 9.61
N PRO A 269 19.02 16.61 8.54
CA PRO A 269 17.61 16.84 8.27
C PRO A 269 16.94 15.48 7.98
N LEU A 270 16.07 15.08 8.90
CA LEU A 270 15.32 13.83 8.80
C LEU A 270 13.92 14.13 8.27
N LEU A 271 13.58 13.56 7.11
CA LEU A 271 12.21 13.49 6.64
C LEU A 271 11.58 12.20 7.16
N LYS A 272 10.36 12.27 7.71
CA LYS A 272 9.57 11.10 8.10
C LYS A 272 8.52 10.83 7.05
N LEU A 273 8.42 9.61 6.57
CA LEU A 273 7.37 9.17 5.66
C LEU A 273 6.37 8.35 6.48
N ARG A 274 5.14 8.86 6.56
CA ARG A 274 4.03 8.18 7.26
C ARG A 274 3.01 7.71 6.26
N GLY A 275 2.44 6.54 6.51
CA GLY A 275 1.48 5.93 5.61
C GLY A 275 0.32 5.26 6.31
N SER A 276 -0.79 5.21 5.61
CA SER A 276 -1.91 4.35 5.95
C SER A 276 -2.48 3.67 4.73
N TYR A 277 -3.20 2.57 4.94
CA TYR A 277 -4.01 1.96 3.90
C TYR A 277 -5.42 1.66 4.39
N ARG A 278 -6.38 1.72 3.48
CA ARG A 278 -7.80 1.58 3.75
C ARG A 278 -8.44 0.70 2.69
N LYS A 279 -9.33 -0.18 3.12
CA LYS A 279 -10.26 -0.90 2.24
C LYS A 279 -11.54 -0.09 2.09
N SER A 280 -11.97 0.16 0.84
CA SER A 280 -13.24 0.82 0.52
C SER A 280 -13.90 0.10 -0.65
N GLY A 281 -14.91 -0.73 -0.36
CA GLY A 281 -15.50 -1.63 -1.36
C GLY A 281 -14.45 -2.62 -1.89
N ASP A 282 -14.29 -2.64 -3.22
CA ASP A 282 -13.31 -3.47 -3.93
C ASP A 282 -11.94 -2.82 -4.11
N LEU A 283 -11.73 -1.62 -3.55
CA LEU A 283 -10.49 -0.86 -3.66
C LEU A 283 -9.69 -0.89 -2.37
N LEU A 284 -8.37 -0.97 -2.52
CA LEU A 284 -7.40 -0.60 -1.51
C LEU A 284 -6.84 0.78 -1.86
N THR A 285 -6.97 1.73 -0.95
CA THR A 285 -6.32 3.04 -1.03
C THR A 285 -5.12 3.05 -0.10
N ILE A 286 -3.95 3.44 -0.62
CA ILE A 286 -2.73 3.65 0.15
C ILE A 286 -2.42 5.15 0.12
N GLY A 287 -2.42 5.78 1.28
CA GLY A 287 -2.11 7.19 1.46
C GLY A 287 -0.79 7.37 2.18
N ILE A 288 0.09 8.21 1.65
CA ILE A 288 1.41 8.54 2.22
C ILE A 288 1.55 10.04 2.37
N GLN A 289 2.21 10.50 3.42
CA GLN A 289 2.56 11.91 3.58
C GLN A 289 3.97 12.06 4.14
N LEU A 290 4.69 13.06 3.63
CA LEU A 290 6.01 13.43 4.10
C LEU A 290 5.90 14.45 5.23
N PHE A 291 6.67 14.25 6.28
CA PHE A 291 6.75 15.10 7.45
C PHE A 291 8.19 15.58 7.64
N GLY A 292 8.34 16.88 7.90
CA GLY A 292 9.61 17.50 8.17
C GLY A 292 10.01 17.38 9.64
N HIS A 293 10.92 18.26 10.05
CA HIS A 293 11.28 18.41 11.44
C HIS A 293 10.05 18.87 12.25
N ARG A 294 9.86 18.29 13.45
CA ARG A 294 8.71 18.53 14.36
C ARG A 294 7.36 18.01 13.85
N ASP A 295 7.34 16.96 13.03
CA ASP A 295 6.11 16.31 12.55
C ASP A 295 5.14 17.26 11.84
N SER A 296 5.68 18.31 11.20
CA SER A 296 4.92 19.19 10.32
C SER A 296 4.83 18.59 8.91
N PRO A 297 3.66 18.62 8.24
CA PRO A 297 3.55 18.17 6.86
C PRO A 297 4.53 18.91 5.93
N ALA A 298 5.44 18.18 5.31
CA ALA A 298 6.38 18.68 4.31
C ALA A 298 5.85 18.51 2.88
N SER A 299 4.81 17.69 2.68
CA SER A 299 4.13 17.52 1.40
C SER A 299 2.61 17.37 1.59
N PRO A 300 1.82 17.59 0.52
CA PRO A 300 0.47 17.05 0.44
C PRO A 300 0.48 15.52 0.60
N ALA A 301 -0.68 14.96 0.95
CA ALA A 301 -0.87 13.52 0.92
C ALA A 301 -0.77 13.00 -0.53
N ILE A 302 -0.09 11.88 -0.70
CA ILE A 302 0.12 11.18 -1.96
C ILE A 302 -0.65 9.88 -1.87
N GLU A 303 -1.55 9.66 -2.82
CA GLU A 303 -2.38 8.46 -2.85
C GLU A 303 -2.08 7.57 -4.05
N ALA A 304 -2.26 6.28 -3.82
CA ALA A 304 -2.31 5.25 -4.83
C ALA A 304 -3.46 4.29 -4.50
N GLN A 305 -4.05 3.69 -5.54
CA GLN A 305 -5.18 2.79 -5.39
C GLN A 305 -4.95 1.52 -6.22
N MET A 306 -5.52 0.40 -5.79
CA MET A 306 -5.54 -0.86 -6.53
C MET A 306 -6.81 -1.64 -6.20
N LEU A 307 -7.22 -2.57 -7.07
CA LEU A 307 -8.29 -3.51 -6.71
C LEU A 307 -7.79 -4.54 -5.70
N LEU A 308 -8.66 -4.92 -4.77
CA LEU A 308 -8.38 -5.99 -3.81
C LEU A 308 -8.17 -7.35 -4.49
N SER A 309 -8.82 -7.58 -5.64
CA SER A 309 -8.65 -8.80 -6.44
C SER A 309 -7.22 -8.97 -7.01
N ASN A 310 -6.39 -7.93 -6.93
CA ASN A 310 -4.98 -7.96 -7.35
C ASN A 310 -4.03 -8.23 -6.19
N ILE A 311 -4.56 -8.42 -4.99
CA ILE A 311 -3.80 -8.76 -3.79
C ILE A 311 -4.03 -10.25 -3.52
N SER A 312 -2.95 -11.03 -3.52
CA SER A 312 -2.97 -12.45 -3.16
C SER A 312 -3.53 -12.62 -1.74
N ASP A 313 -4.41 -13.61 -1.50
CA ASP A 313 -5.10 -13.95 -0.24
C ASP A 313 -4.31 -13.62 1.04
N THR A 314 -4.31 -12.35 1.43
CA THR A 314 -3.64 -11.83 2.62
C THR A 314 -4.70 -11.17 3.47
N ASP A 315 -4.61 -11.36 4.79
CA ASP A 315 -5.42 -10.62 5.75
C ASP A 315 -5.03 -9.13 5.71
N ILE A 316 -5.67 -8.38 4.82
CA ILE A 316 -5.44 -6.94 4.64
C ILE A 316 -5.85 -6.18 5.90
N ALA A 317 -7.05 -6.47 6.40
CA ALA A 317 -7.57 -5.86 7.62
C ALA A 317 -7.03 -6.62 8.85
N PRO A 318 -6.56 -5.90 9.90
CA PRO A 318 -6.25 -6.51 11.17
C PRO A 318 -7.49 -7.16 11.81
N ALA A 319 -7.25 -8.01 12.81
CA ALA A 319 -8.33 -8.59 13.60
C ALA A 319 -9.17 -7.50 14.27
N GLU A 320 -10.50 -7.64 14.19
CA GLU A 320 -11.47 -6.66 14.70
C GLU A 320 -11.23 -6.23 16.18
N PRO A 321 -10.85 -7.13 17.12
CA PRO A 321 -10.53 -6.69 18.49
C PRO A 321 -9.39 -5.66 18.58
N LEU A 322 -8.40 -5.74 17.68
CA LEU A 322 -7.28 -4.78 17.62
C LEU A 322 -7.77 -3.41 17.12
N ILE A 323 -8.63 -3.40 16.11
CA ILE A 323 -9.22 -2.18 15.55
C ILE A 323 -10.01 -1.44 16.63
N ARG A 324 -10.88 -2.15 17.35
CA ARG A 324 -11.67 -1.56 18.45
C ARG A 324 -10.80 -0.98 19.55
N GLU A 325 -9.74 -1.69 19.94
CA GLU A 325 -8.84 -1.22 21.00
C GLU A 325 -8.05 0.01 20.56
N ALA A 326 -7.52 0.03 19.33
CA ALA A 326 -6.82 1.18 18.78
C ALA A 326 -7.72 2.43 18.69
N LEU A 327 -8.98 2.27 18.23
CA LEU A 327 -9.96 3.36 18.21
C LEU A 327 -10.26 3.89 19.61
N ARG A 328 -10.45 3.01 20.61
CA ARG A 328 -10.68 3.39 22.01
C ARG A 328 -9.52 4.22 22.54
N VAL A 329 -8.31 3.73 22.35
CA VAL A 329 -7.06 4.40 22.72
C VAL A 329 -6.92 5.76 22.03
N GLN A 330 -7.19 5.82 20.72
CA GLN A 330 -7.10 7.06 19.96
C GLN A 330 -8.11 8.08 20.48
N ALA A 331 -9.35 7.68 20.78
CA ALA A 331 -10.36 8.56 21.33
C ALA A 331 -9.94 9.17 22.68
N ILE A 332 -9.41 8.35 23.59
CA ILE A 332 -8.91 8.79 24.91
C ILE A 332 -7.75 9.77 24.76
N THR A 333 -6.86 9.49 23.82
CA THR A 333 -5.59 10.21 23.68
C THR A 333 -5.67 11.39 22.71
N ALA A 334 -6.74 11.55 21.93
CA ALA A 334 -6.90 12.62 20.94
C ALA A 334 -6.98 14.04 21.54
N ALA A 335 -7.08 14.18 22.87
CA ALA A 335 -7.18 15.47 23.53
C ALA A 335 -5.93 16.37 23.32
N ARG A 336 -6.19 17.57 22.77
CA ARG A 336 -5.33 18.78 22.71
C ARG A 336 -3.90 18.59 22.19
N GLN A 337 -3.74 18.19 20.92
CA GLN A 337 -2.60 18.72 20.15
C GLN A 337 -2.94 20.17 19.75
N GLU A 338 -2.60 21.13 20.60
CA GLU A 338 -2.55 22.52 20.14
C GLU A 338 -1.51 22.62 19.02
N LYS A 339 -1.84 23.37 17.95
CA LYS A 339 -0.86 23.75 16.93
C LYS A 339 0.28 24.47 17.65
N GLY A 340 1.37 23.74 17.87
CA GLY A 340 2.51 24.25 18.61
C GLY A 340 3.00 25.53 17.97
N SER A 341 3.18 26.57 18.79
CA SER A 341 3.98 27.71 18.37
C SER A 341 5.37 27.23 17.95
N PRO A 342 6.13 28.01 17.15
CA PRO A 342 7.52 27.68 16.82
C PRO A 342 8.41 27.52 18.06
N ASP A 343 7.94 27.95 19.23
CA ASP A 343 8.64 27.91 20.49
C ASP A 343 8.07 26.87 21.47
N ALA A 344 7.17 25.99 21.02
CA ALA A 344 6.59 24.96 21.87
C ALA A 344 7.61 23.89 22.29
N LEU A 345 7.38 23.29 23.47
CA LEU A 345 8.07 22.09 23.90
C LEU A 345 7.78 20.95 22.91
N VAL A 346 8.83 20.26 22.47
CA VAL A 346 8.78 19.12 21.55
C VAL A 346 9.41 17.93 22.24
N LEU A 347 8.69 16.80 22.22
CA LEU A 347 9.16 15.50 22.69
C LEU A 347 9.13 14.52 21.52
N GLU A 348 10.23 13.80 21.34
CA GLU A 348 10.33 12.68 20.41
C GLU A 348 10.67 11.40 21.15
N VAL A 349 10.10 10.29 20.67
CA VAL A 349 10.33 8.95 21.20
C VAL A 349 10.69 8.06 20.03
N VAL A 350 11.64 7.17 20.25
CA VAL A 350 12.08 6.19 19.26
C VAL A 350 12.36 4.86 19.95
N THR A 351 12.10 3.76 19.24
CA THR A 351 12.46 2.42 19.70
C THR A 351 13.67 1.89 18.94
N ASN A 352 14.18 0.71 19.29
CA ASN A 352 15.17 0.00 18.48
C ASN A 352 14.68 -0.37 17.07
N LYS A 353 13.36 -0.35 16.81
CA LYS A 353 12.78 -0.55 15.47
C LYS A 353 12.46 0.75 14.72
N GLY A 354 12.70 1.92 15.34
CA GLY A 354 12.56 3.23 14.72
C GLY A 354 11.41 4.08 15.27
N PHE A 355 10.89 4.97 14.42
CA PHE A 355 9.83 5.93 14.73
C PHE A 355 8.44 5.40 14.33
N GLY A 356 7.39 5.97 14.92
CA GLY A 356 6.01 5.67 14.53
C GLY A 356 5.56 4.29 14.99
N PRO A 357 4.50 3.73 14.37
CA PRO A 357 3.99 2.40 14.70
C PRO A 357 5.05 1.31 14.59
N GLN A 358 5.04 0.35 15.53
CA GLN A 358 6.01 -0.75 15.58
C GLN A 358 5.32 -2.10 15.66
N SER A 359 5.99 -3.14 15.16
CA SER A 359 5.59 -4.52 15.40
C SER A 359 6.70 -5.32 16.06
N TYR A 360 6.34 -6.06 17.11
CA TYR A 360 7.22 -6.97 17.84
C TYR A 360 6.65 -8.39 17.82
N ARG A 361 7.53 -9.38 17.82
CA ARG A 361 7.18 -10.79 18.00
C ARG A 361 7.66 -11.27 19.36
N GLU A 362 7.03 -12.33 19.85
CA GLU A 362 7.44 -13.03 21.06
C GLU A 362 8.97 -13.27 21.12
N GLY A 363 9.58 -12.85 22.22
CA GLY A 363 11.03 -12.88 22.46
C GLY A 363 11.80 -11.68 21.90
N ASP A 364 11.19 -10.81 21.07
CA ASP A 364 11.82 -9.55 20.68
C ASP A 364 11.97 -8.65 21.92
N THR A 365 13.11 -7.97 22.04
CA THR A 365 13.33 -6.95 23.07
C THR A 365 13.11 -5.55 22.50
N MET A 366 12.26 -4.75 23.15
CA MET A 366 12.11 -3.32 22.87
C MET A 366 13.03 -2.51 23.78
N THR A 367 13.76 -1.56 23.17
CA THR A 367 14.45 -0.48 23.90
C THR A 367 13.92 0.86 23.46
N VAL A 368 13.92 1.84 24.36
CA VAL A 368 13.31 3.15 24.13
C VAL A 368 14.32 4.25 24.37
N LYS A 369 14.28 5.29 23.52
CA LYS A 369 15.00 6.54 23.74
C LYS A 369 14.06 7.72 23.57
N VAL A 370 14.33 8.78 24.31
CA VAL A 370 13.57 10.03 24.25
C VAL A 370 14.49 11.22 23.94
N ARG A 371 13.95 12.24 23.31
CA ARG A 371 14.65 13.51 23.04
C ARG A 371 13.67 14.66 23.21
N ALA A 372 14.09 15.71 23.91
CA ALA A 372 13.33 16.96 24.01
C ALA A 372 14.15 18.16 23.53
N ASN A 373 13.49 19.21 23.06
CA ASN A 373 14.13 20.46 22.62
C ASN A 373 14.43 21.44 23.78
N ARG A 374 14.01 21.14 25.02
CA ARG A 374 14.21 21.97 26.21
C ARG A 374 14.34 21.12 27.48
N PRO A 375 14.87 21.67 28.58
CA PRO A 375 14.83 21.01 29.87
C PRO A 375 13.38 20.79 30.31
N CYS A 376 13.04 19.57 30.72
CA CYS A 376 11.67 19.21 31.05
C CYS A 376 11.60 17.96 31.91
N THR A 377 10.44 17.72 32.52
CA THR A 377 10.09 16.45 33.15
C THR A 377 9.34 15.58 32.15
N VAL A 378 9.74 14.31 32.03
CA VAL A 378 9.13 13.31 31.15
C VAL A 378 8.41 12.25 31.97
N ARG A 379 7.19 11.91 31.55
CA ARG A 379 6.40 10.80 32.07
C ARG A 379 6.13 9.82 30.94
N MET A 380 6.40 8.54 31.17
CA MET A 380 6.18 7.47 30.20
C MET A 380 5.24 6.41 30.76
N ILE A 381 4.18 6.13 30.02
CA ILE A 381 3.15 5.16 30.37
C ILE A 381 3.07 4.16 29.23
N TYR A 382 3.23 2.88 29.55
CA TYR A 382 3.06 1.78 28.63
C TYR A 382 1.75 1.06 28.95
N GLN A 383 0.94 0.80 27.93
CA GLN A 383 -0.24 -0.05 28.00
C GLN A 383 0.06 -1.35 27.26
N ASP A 384 -0.02 -2.48 27.97
CA ASP A 384 0.13 -3.81 27.39
C ASP A 384 -1.17 -4.30 26.72
N ALA A 385 -1.13 -5.47 26.09
CA ALA A 385 -2.29 -6.04 25.39
C ALA A 385 -3.38 -6.54 26.35
N ALA A 386 -3.06 -6.74 27.64
CA ALA A 386 -4.01 -7.02 28.71
C ALA A 386 -4.63 -5.74 29.30
N LYS A 387 -4.27 -4.56 28.78
CA LYS A 387 -4.71 -3.23 29.22
C LYS A 387 -4.14 -2.81 30.56
N ASN A 388 -3.13 -3.50 31.09
CA ASN A 388 -2.39 -3.05 32.26
C ASN A 388 -1.61 -1.80 31.90
N LEU A 389 -1.54 -0.86 32.84
CA LEU A 389 -0.78 0.38 32.69
C LEU A 389 0.48 0.29 33.54
N VAL A 390 1.63 0.52 32.92
CA VAL A 390 2.95 0.47 33.57
C VAL A 390 3.63 1.82 33.40
N ARG A 391 4.13 2.37 34.50
CA ARG A 391 4.96 3.58 34.50
C ARG A 391 6.42 3.18 34.28
N LEU A 392 7.01 3.62 33.17
CA LEU A 392 8.43 3.33 32.90
C LEU A 392 9.34 4.15 33.81
N ARG A 393 10.56 3.67 34.06
CA ARG A 393 11.48 4.21 35.10
C ARG A 393 10.96 4.17 36.53
N ASN A 394 9.79 3.57 36.75
CA ASN A 394 9.03 3.60 37.99
C ASN A 394 8.67 5.02 38.49
N ASP A 395 9.14 6.07 37.84
CA ASP A 395 8.91 7.47 38.17
C ASP A 395 9.05 8.41 36.94
N ASP A 396 8.66 9.67 37.12
CA ASP A 396 8.95 10.73 36.17
C ASP A 396 10.44 11.06 36.22
N PHE A 397 11.02 11.51 35.12
CA PHE A 397 12.44 11.84 35.08
C PHE A 397 12.71 13.14 34.34
N ALA A 398 13.76 13.84 34.74
CA ALA A 398 14.16 15.09 34.13
C ALA A 398 15.08 14.86 32.92
N ILE A 399 14.84 15.62 31.85
CA ILE A 399 15.84 15.93 30.82
C ILE A 399 16.56 17.19 31.29
N ALA A 400 17.80 17.01 31.75
CA ALA A 400 18.64 18.11 32.21
C ALA A 400 19.11 19.03 31.07
N PRO A 401 19.53 20.28 31.34
CA PRO A 401 20.00 21.21 30.30
C PRO A 401 21.07 20.66 29.37
N GLU A 402 22.01 19.87 29.89
CA GLU A 402 23.08 19.22 29.14
C GLU A 402 22.62 18.06 28.24
N ALA A 403 21.42 17.53 28.47
CA ALA A 403 20.78 16.44 27.72
C ALA A 403 19.79 16.95 26.65
N VAL A 404 19.55 18.27 26.58
CA VAL A 404 18.67 18.88 25.58
C VAL A 404 19.15 18.57 24.17
N GLY A 405 18.23 18.16 23.29
CA GLY A 405 18.51 17.79 21.91
C GLY A 405 19.26 16.46 21.73
N LYS A 406 19.61 15.77 22.82
CA LYS A 406 20.28 14.45 22.79
C LYS A 406 19.27 13.33 23.06
N TRP A 407 19.58 12.15 22.54
CA TRP A 407 18.81 10.95 22.84
C TRP A 407 19.20 10.41 24.21
N VAL A 408 18.24 10.35 25.13
CA VAL A 408 18.38 9.76 26.46
C VAL A 408 17.78 8.36 26.41
N SER A 409 18.58 7.34 26.74
CA SER A 409 18.11 5.97 26.81
C SER A 409 17.27 5.73 28.06
N ILE A 410 16.18 5.00 27.89
CA ILE A 410 15.38 4.45 28.97
C ILE A 410 16.03 3.12 29.39
N PRO A 411 16.37 2.92 30.68
CA PRO A 411 17.15 1.76 31.12
C PRO A 411 16.36 0.45 31.04
N GLU A 412 15.03 0.50 31.07
CA GLU A 412 14.20 -0.69 30.96
C GLU A 412 14.30 -1.35 29.58
N HIS A 413 14.27 -2.68 29.60
CA HIS A 413 14.16 -3.54 28.43
C HIS A 413 12.87 -4.33 28.54
N PHE A 414 12.09 -4.34 27.48
CA PHE A 414 10.80 -5.03 27.47
C PHE A 414 10.88 -6.20 26.51
N GLU A 415 10.87 -7.41 27.05
CA GLU A 415 10.70 -8.60 26.23
C GLU A 415 9.23 -8.74 25.85
N CYS A 416 8.95 -8.85 24.55
CA CYS A 416 7.61 -9.10 24.04
C CYS A 416 7.17 -10.49 24.49
N ALA A 417 6.20 -10.55 25.41
CA ALA A 417 5.62 -11.78 25.94
C ALA A 417 4.10 -11.72 25.88
N ALA A 418 3.44 -12.86 26.10
CA ALA A 418 1.99 -12.93 26.11
C ALA A 418 1.36 -12.11 27.26
N PRO A 419 0.13 -11.58 27.09
CA PRO A 419 -0.71 -11.69 25.91
C PRO A 419 -0.26 -10.78 24.76
N PHE A 420 -0.55 -11.18 23.53
CA PHE A 420 -0.21 -10.43 22.32
C PHE A 420 -1.39 -9.63 21.81
N GLY A 421 -1.15 -8.43 21.28
CA GLY A 421 -2.21 -7.61 20.73
C GLY A 421 -1.79 -6.18 20.41
N PHE A 422 -2.74 -5.25 20.59
CA PHE A 422 -2.49 -3.83 20.42
C PHE A 422 -2.04 -3.26 21.76
N GLU A 423 -0.90 -2.58 21.71
CA GLU A 423 -0.20 -2.00 22.84
C GLU A 423 0.16 -0.56 22.50
N MET A 424 0.55 0.21 23.51
CA MET A 424 0.89 1.60 23.27
C MET A 424 1.89 2.12 24.28
N LEU A 425 2.88 2.85 23.79
CA LEU A 425 3.75 3.69 24.58
C LEU A 425 3.33 5.15 24.44
N LEU A 426 2.96 5.76 25.56
CA LEU A 426 2.63 7.17 25.69
C LEU A 426 3.77 7.88 26.42
N ALA A 427 4.29 8.95 25.84
CA ALA A 427 5.26 9.81 26.49
C ALA A 427 4.76 11.25 26.52
N TYR A 428 4.91 11.87 27.67
CA TYR A 428 4.52 13.25 27.94
C TYR A 428 5.73 14.00 28.46
N ALA A 429 5.86 15.28 28.10
CA ALA A 429 6.86 16.17 28.67
C ALA A 429 6.23 17.50 29.08
N THR A 430 6.69 18.07 30.19
CA THR A 430 6.31 19.41 30.66
C THR A 430 7.51 20.12 31.28
N GLU A 431 7.58 21.44 31.18
CA GLU A 431 8.67 22.23 31.79
C GLU A 431 8.57 22.27 33.34
N GLY A 432 7.41 21.92 33.90
CA GLY A 432 7.17 21.81 35.34
C GLY A 432 7.22 20.37 35.85
N LYS A 433 6.39 20.08 36.85
CA LYS A 433 6.13 18.74 37.36
C LYS A 433 4.75 18.27 36.95
N PHE A 434 4.59 16.96 36.76
CA PHE A 434 3.26 16.37 36.63
C PHE A 434 2.63 16.17 38.00
N ARG A 435 1.30 16.18 38.07
CA ARG A 435 0.61 15.72 39.28
C ARG A 435 0.91 14.23 39.53
N PRO A 436 1.11 13.80 40.79
CA PRO A 436 1.36 12.40 41.10
C PRO A 436 0.19 11.50 40.73
N ILE A 437 0.48 10.32 40.18
CA ILE A 437 -0.52 9.27 39.98
C ILE A 437 -0.74 8.58 41.34
N GLY A 438 -1.90 8.81 41.96
CA GLY A 438 -2.14 8.38 43.34
C GLY A 438 -2.40 6.88 43.52
N LYS A 439 -2.88 6.18 42.49
CA LYS A 439 -3.21 4.75 42.55
C LYS A 439 -2.17 3.92 41.81
N THR A 440 -1.12 3.49 42.51
CA THR A 440 -0.06 2.65 41.95
C THR A 440 0.26 1.46 42.84
N GLN A 441 0.83 0.41 42.24
CA GLN A 441 1.31 -0.78 42.93
C GLN A 441 2.66 -1.19 42.35
N SER A 442 3.65 -1.43 43.23
CA SER A 442 4.93 -2.01 42.81
C SER A 442 4.81 -3.53 42.73
N GLN A 443 5.10 -4.12 41.57
CA GLN A 443 5.12 -5.56 41.35
C GLN A 443 6.26 -5.92 40.41
N ASN A 444 7.09 -6.90 40.80
CA ASN A 444 8.21 -7.40 39.99
C ASN A 444 9.18 -6.31 39.50
N GLY A 445 9.41 -5.26 40.30
CA GLY A 445 10.27 -4.15 39.93
C GLY A 445 9.65 -3.12 38.99
N PHE A 446 8.34 -3.23 38.70
CA PHE A 446 7.58 -2.28 37.90
C PHE A 446 6.50 -1.57 38.72
N THR A 447 6.26 -0.29 38.42
CA THR A 447 5.15 0.49 38.97
C THR A 447 3.93 0.36 38.07
N PHE A 448 2.99 -0.49 38.46
CA PHE A 448 1.67 -0.61 37.83
C PHE A 448 0.77 0.55 38.28
N ILE A 449 0.00 1.08 37.35
CA ILE A 449 -1.02 2.11 37.59
C ILE A 449 -2.36 1.39 37.67
N LEU A 450 -3.06 1.55 38.80
CA LEU A 450 -4.34 0.88 39.08
C LEU A 450 -5.56 1.71 38.63
N ASP A 451 -5.32 2.89 38.05
CA ASP A 451 -6.36 3.74 37.46
C ASP A 451 -6.58 3.40 35.98
N ASP A 452 -7.69 3.86 35.41
CA ASP A 452 -7.94 3.68 33.98
C ASP A 452 -7.14 4.66 33.11
N LEU A 453 -6.99 4.31 31.82
CA LEU A 453 -6.18 5.09 30.89
C LEU A 453 -6.69 6.54 30.73
N GLN A 454 -8.01 6.76 30.75
CA GLN A 454 -8.58 8.09 30.58
C GLN A 454 -8.18 8.98 31.76
N ASN A 455 -8.35 8.51 33.00
CA ASN A 455 -7.96 9.23 34.20
C ASN A 455 -6.46 9.55 34.20
N VAL A 456 -5.62 8.61 33.78
CA VAL A 456 -4.16 8.81 33.71
C VAL A 456 -3.80 9.87 32.66
N VAL A 457 -4.44 9.85 31.49
CA VAL A 457 -4.23 10.84 30.43
C VAL A 457 -4.71 12.23 30.88
N ASP A 458 -5.89 12.32 31.48
CA ASP A 458 -6.45 13.58 31.97
C ASP A 458 -5.61 14.16 33.10
N LEU A 459 -5.18 13.32 34.04
CA LEU A 459 -4.27 13.72 35.10
C LEU A 459 -2.92 14.14 34.54
N THR A 460 -2.40 13.51 33.49
CA THR A 460 -1.07 13.86 32.95
C THR A 460 -1.13 15.14 32.11
N THR A 461 -2.20 15.34 31.34
CA THR A 461 -2.36 16.49 30.43
C THR A 461 -2.96 17.73 31.11
N GLY A 462 -3.84 17.57 32.10
CA GLY A 462 -4.48 18.65 32.85
C GLY A 462 -3.62 19.25 33.98
N SER A 463 -2.40 18.75 34.17
CA SER A 463 -1.60 18.99 35.37
C SER A 463 -0.32 19.78 35.19
N ALA A 464 0.01 20.24 33.98
CA ALA A 464 1.18 21.10 33.80
C ALA A 464 0.92 22.43 34.53
N GLU A 465 1.58 22.64 35.67
CA GLU A 465 1.53 23.91 36.43
C GLU A 465 1.87 25.12 35.54
N ASN A 466 2.64 24.91 34.46
CA ASN A 466 3.04 25.92 33.46
C ASN A 466 2.41 25.70 32.05
N GLY A 467 1.29 24.99 31.96
CA GLY A 467 0.34 25.14 30.85
C GLY A 467 0.62 24.44 29.52
N GLN A 468 1.81 23.86 29.28
CA GLN A 468 2.07 23.14 28.03
C GLN A 468 2.65 21.73 28.27
N VAL A 469 2.01 20.74 27.65
CA VAL A 469 2.44 19.33 27.65
C VAL A 469 2.74 18.91 26.22
N ALA A 470 3.98 18.53 25.95
CA ALA A 470 4.35 17.87 24.70
C ALA A 470 4.01 16.39 24.81
N LYS A 471 3.55 15.79 23.71
CA LYS A 471 3.11 14.39 23.69
C LYS A 471 3.67 13.67 22.48
N ALA A 472 4.13 12.45 22.70
CA ALA A 472 4.52 11.49 21.67
C ALA A 472 3.87 10.13 21.95
N MET A 473 3.52 9.41 20.89
CA MET A 473 2.91 8.08 20.99
C MET A 473 3.58 7.12 20.03
N ILE A 474 3.75 5.89 20.48
CA ILE A 474 4.20 4.77 19.66
C ILE A 474 3.17 3.65 19.81
N PRO A 475 2.28 3.47 18.82
CA PRO A 475 1.46 2.28 18.71
C PRO A 475 2.34 1.05 18.50
N ILE A 476 2.04 -0.03 19.21
CA ILE A 476 2.82 -1.27 19.17
C ILE A 476 1.86 -2.42 18.88
N THR A 477 2.20 -3.27 17.91
CA THR A 477 1.49 -4.53 17.66
C THR A 477 2.38 -5.71 18.00
N THR A 478 2.02 -6.46 19.04
CA THR A 478 2.73 -7.67 19.46
C THR A 478 2.08 -8.92 18.88
N GLN A 479 2.89 -9.93 18.56
CA GLN A 479 2.44 -11.17 17.92
C GLN A 479 3.19 -12.39 18.47
N PRO A 480 2.55 -13.57 18.49
CA PRO A 480 3.25 -14.80 18.82
C PRO A 480 4.38 -15.09 17.82
N ARG A 481 5.35 -15.90 18.24
CA ARG A 481 6.39 -16.39 17.32
C ARG A 481 5.74 -17.20 16.19
N ARG A 482 6.19 -17.00 14.95
CA ARG A 482 5.75 -17.89 13.85
C ARG A 482 6.23 -19.30 14.15
N LYS A 483 5.33 -20.28 14.13
CA LYS A 483 5.74 -21.68 14.06
C LYS A 483 6.55 -21.84 12.76
N ALA A 484 7.76 -22.35 12.86
CA ALA A 484 8.51 -22.74 11.68
C ALA A 484 7.69 -23.82 10.95
N PHE A 485 7.45 -23.61 9.67
CA PHE A 485 6.77 -24.58 8.81
C PHE A 485 7.72 -25.70 8.40
#